data_AF-A0A0F8ZPM5-F1
#
_entry.id   AF-A0A0F8ZPM5-F1
#
_cell.length_a   1.000
_cell.length_b   1.000
_cell.length_c   1.000
_cell.angle_alpha   90.00
_cell.angle_beta   90.00
_cell.angle_gamma   90.00
#
_symmetry.space_group_name_H-M   'P 1'
#
loop_
_entity.id
_entity.type
_entity.pdbx_description
1 polymer ?
#
loop_
_entity_poly.entity_id
_entity_poly.type
_entity_poly.pdbx_seq_one_letter_code
_entity_poly.pdbx_strand_id
1 'polypeptide(L)'
;AEVNKRKPQASMAATTRAEADKVEILSGIFNGKTTGAPICLLIWNKDIDSSVYENMRFLPRPGHADYTAFMKYGGFNDFRGGGRFSGRITATFVMAGAIAKKLLNLIGIEVLAHTIEIGGIKAQPKGLDEIRKNVENPLGALTPKPLEKCLN
;
A
#
# COMPACT_ATOMS: atom_id res chain seq x y z
N ALA A 1 0.48 2.76 -12.91
CA ALA A 1 0.97 1.37 -12.83
C ALA A 1 1.28 0.99 -11.38
N GLU A 2 2.33 1.52 -10.74
CA GLU A 2 2.75 1.07 -9.40
C GLU A 2 1.67 1.20 -8.30
N VAL A 3 0.96 2.32 -8.22
CA VAL A 3 -0.15 2.48 -7.25
C VAL A 3 -1.29 1.48 -7.46
N ASN A 4 -1.48 0.95 -8.66
CA ASN A 4 -2.47 -0.10 -8.90
C ASN A 4 -2.02 -1.44 -8.32
N LYS A 5 -0.71 -1.73 -8.31
CA LYS A 5 -0.15 -2.96 -7.70
C LYS A 5 -0.28 -2.97 -6.17
N ARG A 6 -0.46 -1.80 -5.55
CA ARG A 6 -0.72 -1.66 -4.11
C ARG A 6 -2.12 -2.12 -3.73
N LYS A 7 -3.08 -2.01 -4.65
CA LYS A 7 -4.46 -2.39 -4.36
C LYS A 7 -4.51 -3.89 -4.10
N PRO A 8 -5.25 -4.32 -3.07
CA PRO A 8 -5.49 -5.74 -2.89
C PRO A 8 -6.11 -6.27 -4.19
N GLN A 9 -5.52 -7.33 -4.75
CA GLN A 9 -6.15 -8.04 -5.85
C GLN A 9 -7.46 -8.63 -5.35
N ALA A 10 -8.45 -8.77 -6.23
CA ALA A 10 -9.74 -9.34 -5.92
C ALA A 10 -9.58 -10.76 -5.36
N SER A 11 -9.44 -10.86 -4.05
CA SER A 11 -9.45 -12.07 -3.25
C SER A 11 -10.42 -11.84 -2.09
N MET A 12 -10.92 -12.92 -1.49
CA MET A 12 -11.93 -12.85 -0.42
C MET A 12 -11.47 -12.10 0.85
N ALA A 13 -10.17 -11.77 0.96
CA ALA A 13 -9.60 -11.01 2.08
C ALA A 13 -9.43 -9.50 1.79
N ALA A 14 -9.88 -9.01 0.63
CA ALA A 14 -9.73 -7.61 0.24
C ALA A 14 -10.79 -6.71 0.88
N THR A 15 -10.39 -5.48 1.24
CA THR A 15 -11.35 -4.44 1.65
C THR A 15 -12.25 -4.07 0.47
N THR A 16 -13.56 -3.89 0.71
CA THR A 16 -14.56 -3.47 -0.30
C THR A 16 -14.39 -2.05 -0.83
N ARG A 17 -13.46 -1.25 -0.29
CA ARG A 17 -13.25 0.15 -0.71
C ARG A 17 -12.69 0.21 -2.13
N ALA A 18 -13.49 0.71 -3.05
CA ALA A 18 -13.20 0.81 -4.47
C ALA A 18 -12.65 2.19 -4.88
N GLU A 19 -11.87 2.84 -4.00
CA GLU A 19 -11.25 4.11 -4.39
C GLU A 19 -10.14 3.91 -5.42
N ALA A 20 -10.27 4.60 -6.55
CA ALA A 20 -9.19 4.69 -7.50
C ALA A 20 -8.05 5.54 -6.93
N ASP A 21 -6.89 4.92 -6.68
CA ASP A 21 -5.61 5.61 -6.45
C ASP A 21 -5.17 6.41 -7.68
N LYS A 22 -5.88 7.50 -7.98
CA LYS A 22 -5.56 8.42 -9.06
C LYS A 22 -4.54 9.42 -8.54
N VAL A 23 -3.33 9.35 -9.09
CA VAL A 23 -2.23 10.27 -8.78
C VAL A 23 -2.38 11.54 -9.61
N GLU A 24 -2.32 12.68 -8.93
CA GLU A 24 -2.22 14.01 -9.52
C GLU A 24 -0.80 14.55 -9.26
N ILE A 25 -0.20 15.16 -10.28
CA ILE A 25 1.12 15.78 -10.19
C ILE A 25 0.92 17.28 -10.11
N LEU A 26 1.33 17.89 -9.01
CA LEU A 26 1.12 19.32 -8.75
C LEU A 26 2.34 20.17 -9.09
N SER A 27 3.55 19.60 -9.06
CA SER A 27 4.80 20.34 -9.32
C SER A 27 5.94 19.44 -9.80
N GLY A 28 7.04 20.06 -10.23
CA GLY A 28 8.31 19.37 -10.50
C GLY A 28 8.39 18.66 -11.86
N ILE A 29 7.28 18.55 -12.60
CA ILE A 29 7.22 17.95 -13.94
C ILE A 29 6.78 19.00 -14.97
N PHE A 30 7.49 19.08 -16.09
CA PHE A 30 7.14 19.90 -17.25
C PHE A 30 7.37 19.10 -18.53
N ASN A 31 6.37 19.08 -19.43
CA ASN A 31 6.40 18.32 -20.68
C ASN A 31 6.82 16.85 -20.51
N GLY A 32 6.31 16.20 -19.47
CA GLY A 32 6.60 14.79 -19.15
C GLY A 32 8.00 14.52 -18.61
N LYS A 33 8.80 15.56 -18.33
CA LYS A 33 10.16 15.46 -17.78
C LYS A 33 10.26 16.12 -16.41
N THR A 34 11.15 15.60 -15.59
CA THR A 34 11.50 16.24 -14.31
C THR A 34 12.25 17.54 -14.56
N THR A 35 11.94 18.56 -13.76
CA THR A 35 12.55 19.89 -13.86
C THR A 35 13.73 20.09 -12.91
N GLY A 36 13.96 19.14 -11.99
CA GLY A 36 14.92 19.27 -10.88
C GLY A 36 14.32 19.94 -9.63
N ALA A 37 13.19 20.64 -9.76
CA ALA A 37 12.44 21.17 -8.64
C ALA A 37 11.68 20.06 -7.87
N PRO A 38 11.24 20.32 -6.61
CA PRO A 38 10.45 19.36 -5.84
C PRO A 38 9.20 18.88 -6.58
N ILE A 39 9.01 17.55 -6.59
CA ILE A 39 7.85 16.91 -7.19
C ILE A 39 6.79 16.70 -6.11
N CYS A 40 5.65 17.37 -6.25
CA CYS A 40 4.50 17.19 -5.38
C CYS A 40 3.48 16.27 -6.06
N LEU A 41 3.10 15.20 -5.37
CA LEU A 41 2.11 14.22 -5.81
C LEU A 41 0.94 14.19 -4.83
N LEU A 42 -0.27 14.05 -5.37
CA LEU A 42 -1.51 14.03 -4.59
C LEU A 42 -2.34 12.79 -4.96
N ILE A 43 -2.96 12.18 -3.96
CA ILE A 43 -4.05 11.22 -4.13
C ILE A 43 -5.18 11.65 -3.21
N TRP A 44 -6.38 11.76 -3.77
CA TRP A 44 -7.59 12.07 -3.01
C TRP A 44 -8.13 10.84 -2.27
N ASN A 45 -8.76 11.08 -1.13
CA ASN A 45 -9.47 10.08 -0.34
C ASN A 45 -10.96 10.45 -0.39
N LYS A 46 -11.74 9.77 -1.24
CA LYS A 46 -13.09 10.18 -1.67
C LYS A 46 -14.25 9.39 -1.04
N ASP A 47 -13.97 8.23 -0.45
CA ASP A 47 -14.92 7.22 0.03
C ASP A 47 -14.62 6.88 1.50
N ILE A 48 -14.56 7.92 2.33
CA ILE A 48 -14.36 7.79 3.78
C ILE A 48 -15.72 7.88 4.46
N ASP A 49 -16.22 6.74 4.95
CA ASP A 49 -17.21 6.75 6.03
C ASP A 49 -16.48 6.78 7.38
N SER A 50 -16.72 7.85 8.13
CA SER A 50 -16.12 8.05 9.46
C SER A 50 -17.05 7.70 10.62
N SER A 51 -18.33 7.44 10.35
CA SER A 51 -19.37 7.23 11.37
C SER A 51 -19.05 6.07 12.31
N VAL A 52 -18.56 4.95 11.76
CA VAL A 52 -18.16 3.76 12.50
C VAL A 52 -17.01 4.05 13.48
N TYR A 53 -16.10 4.95 13.13
CA TYR A 53 -14.97 5.29 13.99
C TYR A 53 -15.34 6.26 15.10
N GLU A 54 -16.37 7.09 14.91
CA GLU A 54 -16.88 8.00 15.96
C GLU A 54 -17.40 7.21 17.16
N ASN A 55 -18.15 6.13 16.90
CA ASN A 55 -18.68 5.24 17.93
C ASN A 55 -17.59 4.51 18.73
N MET A 56 -16.38 4.38 18.18
CA MET A 56 -15.23 3.71 18.81
C MET A 56 -14.12 4.67 19.22
N ARG A 57 -14.38 5.98 19.27
CA ARG A 57 -13.37 7.01 19.55
C ARG A 57 -12.53 6.75 20.80
N PHE A 58 -13.17 6.23 21.85
CA PHE A 58 -12.53 5.92 23.14
C PHE A 58 -12.27 4.43 23.37
N LEU A 59 -12.46 3.60 22.33
CA LEU A 59 -12.25 2.16 22.40
C LEU A 59 -11.04 1.79 21.51
N PRO A 60 -9.81 1.73 22.07
CA PRO A 60 -8.63 1.43 21.29
C PRO A 60 -8.69 0.00 20.73
N ARG A 61 -8.46 -0.16 19.42
CA ARG A 61 -8.47 -1.47 18.77
C ARG A 61 -7.17 -2.21 19.10
N PRO A 62 -7.22 -3.48 19.54
CA PRO A 62 -6.02 -4.28 19.74
C PRO A 62 -5.13 -4.30 18.48
N GLY A 63 -3.83 -4.15 18.68
CA GLY A 63 -2.84 -4.12 17.59
C GLY A 63 -2.79 -2.83 16.76
N HIS A 64 -3.66 -1.85 17.02
CA HIS A 64 -3.65 -0.56 16.33
C HIS A 64 -2.98 0.54 17.14
N ALA A 65 -2.62 1.63 16.47
CA ALA A 65 -1.96 2.79 17.07
C ALA A 65 -2.90 3.70 17.87
N ASP A 66 -4.17 3.32 18.08
CA ASP A 66 -5.21 4.21 18.62
C ASP A 66 -4.82 4.79 19.98
N TYR A 67 -4.44 3.93 20.94
CA TYR A 67 -4.05 4.36 22.30
C TYR A 67 -2.73 5.16 22.30
N THR A 68 -1.71 4.66 21.61
CA THR A 68 -0.38 5.32 21.60
C THR A 68 -0.44 6.67 20.90
N ALA A 69 -1.23 6.80 19.84
CA ALA A 69 -1.50 8.08 19.18
C ALA A 69 -2.24 9.04 20.10
N PHE A 70 -3.30 8.57 20.79
CA PHE A 70 -4.04 9.39 21.75
C PHE A 70 -3.12 9.95 22.84
N MET A 71 -2.33 9.09 23.47
CA MET A 71 -1.40 9.52 24.52
C MET A 71 -0.31 10.45 24.00
N LYS A 72 0.29 10.15 22.85
CA LYS A 72 1.38 10.95 22.26
C LYS A 72 0.91 12.33 21.84
N TYR A 73 -0.28 12.44 21.25
CA TYR A 73 -0.81 13.69 20.73
C TYR A 73 -1.81 14.35 21.67
N GLY A 74 -1.91 13.92 22.93
CA GLY A 74 -2.83 14.53 23.90
C GLY A 74 -4.30 14.51 23.47
N GLY A 75 -4.71 13.48 22.73
CA GLY A 75 -6.07 13.33 22.19
C GLY A 75 -6.36 14.09 20.90
N PHE A 76 -5.37 14.77 20.30
CA PHE A 76 -5.51 15.49 19.02
C PHE A 76 -5.24 14.62 17.78
N ASN A 77 -5.06 13.31 17.94
CA ASN A 77 -4.92 12.40 16.81
C ASN A 77 -6.24 12.25 16.03
N ASP A 78 -6.15 12.13 14.71
CA ASP A 78 -7.32 11.80 13.89
C ASP A 78 -7.69 10.31 14.09
N PHE A 79 -8.76 10.07 14.85
CA PHE A 79 -9.25 8.73 15.17
C PHE A 79 -10.10 8.11 14.05
N ARG A 80 -10.46 8.87 13.01
CA ARG A 80 -11.37 8.44 11.94
C ARG A 80 -10.69 7.47 10.96
N GLY A 81 -10.48 6.24 11.40
CA GLY A 81 -9.80 5.20 10.62
C GLY A 81 -8.27 5.24 10.75
N GLY A 82 -7.77 5.74 11.88
CA GLY A 82 -6.35 5.77 12.23
C GLY A 82 -5.57 6.95 11.64
N GLY A 83 -6.19 7.82 10.85
CA GLY A 83 -5.56 9.04 10.32
C GLY A 83 -4.21 8.77 9.65
N ARG A 84 -3.15 9.41 10.16
CA ARG A 84 -1.76 9.20 9.69
C ARG A 84 -1.27 7.75 9.83
N PHE A 85 -1.81 6.99 10.77
CA PHE A 85 -1.45 5.58 11.02
C PHE A 85 -2.21 4.60 10.15
N SER A 86 -3.13 5.08 9.31
CA SER A 86 -3.79 4.26 8.31
C SER A 86 -2.78 3.68 7.32
N GLY A 87 -3.02 2.45 6.86
CA GLY A 87 -2.31 1.86 5.73
C GLY A 87 -2.36 2.72 4.46
N ARG A 88 -3.26 3.72 4.37
CA ARG A 88 -3.31 4.70 3.28
C ARG A 88 -2.00 5.45 3.06
N ILE A 89 -1.19 5.64 4.12
CA ILE A 89 0.15 6.27 3.99
C ILE A 89 1.07 5.48 3.04
N THR A 90 0.87 4.17 2.88
CA THR A 90 1.66 3.37 1.95
C THR A 90 1.48 3.81 0.49
N ALA A 91 0.34 4.41 0.14
CA ALA A 91 0.13 4.97 -1.20
C ALA A 91 1.16 6.08 -1.51
N THR A 92 1.51 6.91 -0.52
CA THR A 92 2.51 7.97 -0.72
C THR A 92 3.91 7.39 -0.88
N PHE A 93 4.24 6.30 -0.19
CA PHE A 93 5.50 5.59 -0.39
C PHE A 93 5.59 4.93 -1.76
N VAL A 94 4.50 4.32 -2.24
CA VAL A 94 4.46 3.73 -3.59
C VAL A 94 4.59 4.81 -4.68
N MET A 95 3.97 5.97 -4.49
CA MET A 95 4.14 7.12 -5.38
C MET A 95 5.60 7.58 -5.47
N ALA A 96 6.26 7.81 -4.33
CA ALA A 96 7.67 8.17 -4.29
C ALA A 96 8.57 7.06 -4.86
N GLY A 97 8.27 5.80 -4.50
CA GLY A 97 8.95 4.61 -5.00
C GLY A 97 8.86 4.45 -6.52
N ALA A 98 7.75 4.85 -7.14
CA ALA A 98 7.61 4.83 -8.60
C ALA A 98 8.58 5.81 -9.29
N ILE A 99 8.86 6.96 -8.68
CA ILE A 99 9.88 7.90 -9.16
C ILE A 99 11.28 7.31 -8.94
N ALA A 100 11.56 6.78 -7.74
CA ALA A 100 12.84 6.15 -7.42
C ALA A 100 13.16 4.98 -8.37
N LYS A 101 12.18 4.11 -8.67
CA LYS A 101 12.33 3.02 -9.64
C LYS A 101 12.69 3.52 -11.04
N LYS A 102 12.10 4.63 -11.50
CA LYS A 102 12.47 5.23 -12.79
C LYS A 102 13.92 5.70 -12.80
N LEU A 103 14.40 6.29 -11.71
CA LEU A 103 15.78 6.75 -11.58
C LEU A 103 16.76 5.56 -11.55
N LEU A 104 16.49 4.55 -10.73
CA LEU A 104 17.30 3.33 -10.62
C LEU A 104 17.41 2.59 -11.96
N ASN A 105 16.33 2.56 -12.73
CA ASN A 105 16.33 1.94 -14.04
C ASN A 105 17.28 2.62 -15.04
N LEU A 106 17.64 3.89 -14.85
CA LEU A 106 18.63 4.58 -15.70
C LEU A 106 20.04 4.02 -15.54
N ILE A 107 20.31 3.36 -14.41
CA ILE A 107 21.60 2.72 -14.11
C ILE A 107 21.49 1.19 -14.06
N GLY A 108 20.43 0.63 -14.67
CA GLY A 108 20.25 -0.82 -14.80
C GLY A 108 19.84 -1.53 -13.50
N ILE A 109 19.36 -0.82 -12.48
CA ILE A 109 18.88 -1.43 -11.24
C ILE A 109 17.38 -1.69 -11.31
N GLU A 110 17.00 -2.96 -11.11
CA GLU A 110 15.62 -3.42 -11.01
C GLU A 110 15.25 -3.73 -9.55
N VAL A 111 14.01 -3.39 -9.15
CA VAL A 111 13.47 -3.71 -7.83
C VAL A 111 12.22 -4.57 -7.97
N LEU A 112 12.29 -5.77 -7.41
CA LEU A 112 11.23 -6.79 -7.40
C LEU A 112 10.83 -7.12 -5.96
N ALA A 113 9.59 -7.59 -5.78
CA ALA A 113 9.09 -8.06 -4.50
C ALA A 113 8.29 -9.35 -4.70
N HIS A 114 8.36 -10.25 -3.72
CA HIS A 114 7.71 -11.54 -3.75
C HIS A 114 7.36 -12.00 -2.34
N THR A 115 6.20 -12.64 -2.16
CA THR A 115 5.76 -13.16 -0.88
C THR A 115 6.38 -14.51 -0.60
N ILE A 116 7.06 -14.66 0.54
CA ILE A 116 7.72 -15.92 0.91
C ILE A 116 6.90 -16.77 1.90
N GLU A 117 5.96 -16.16 2.63
CA GLU A 117 5.16 -16.86 3.64
C GLU A 117 3.88 -16.07 3.94
N ILE A 118 2.75 -16.77 4.13
CA ILE A 118 1.50 -16.21 4.66
C ILE A 118 0.91 -17.20 5.66
N GLY A 119 0.56 -16.73 6.86
CA GLY A 119 -0.12 -17.56 7.87
C GLY A 119 0.61 -18.87 8.21
N GLY A 120 1.95 -18.86 8.22
CA GLY A 120 2.77 -20.06 8.47
C GLY A 120 3.02 -20.94 7.22
N ILE A 121 2.40 -20.63 6.08
CA ILE A 121 2.57 -21.38 4.84
C ILE A 121 3.64 -20.75 3.97
N LYS A 122 4.74 -21.47 3.75
CA LYS A 122 5.90 -21.02 2.98
C LYS A 122 5.71 -21.24 1.49
N ALA A 123 6.13 -20.26 0.70
CA ALA A 123 6.24 -20.37 -0.75
C ALA A 123 7.45 -21.25 -1.13
N GLN A 124 7.37 -21.89 -2.29
CA GLN A 124 8.53 -22.57 -2.85
C GLN A 124 9.57 -21.53 -3.32
N PRO A 125 10.88 -21.78 -3.18
CA PRO A 125 11.90 -20.89 -3.71
C PRO A 125 11.71 -20.66 -5.21
N LYS A 126 11.73 -19.40 -5.65
CA LYS A 126 11.57 -19.00 -7.05
C LYS A 126 12.80 -18.26 -7.56
N GLY A 127 13.16 -18.50 -8.82
CA GLY A 127 14.19 -17.73 -9.52
C GLY A 127 13.72 -16.32 -9.87
N LEU A 128 14.67 -15.41 -10.15
CA LEU A 128 14.37 -14.01 -10.48
C LEU A 128 13.44 -13.87 -11.69
N ASP A 129 13.61 -14.69 -12.72
CA ASP A 129 12.76 -14.65 -13.92
C ASP A 129 11.31 -15.03 -13.64
N GLU A 130 11.10 -15.95 -12.70
CA GLU A 130 9.76 -16.35 -12.28
C GLU A 130 9.11 -15.27 -11.41
N ILE A 131 9.89 -14.63 -10.53
CA ILE A 131 9.42 -13.48 -9.76
C ILE A 131 9.01 -12.35 -10.71
N ARG A 132 9.82 -12.06 -11.74
CA ARG A 132 9.55 -11.01 -12.73
C ARG A 132 8.25 -11.24 -13.50
N LYS A 133 7.94 -12.50 -13.85
CA LYS A 133 6.68 -12.87 -14.53
C LYS A 133 5.46 -12.72 -13.62
N ASN A 134 5.63 -12.82 -12.31
CA ASN A 134 4.54 -12.83 -11.33
C ASN A 134 4.41 -11.52 -10.54
N VAL A 135 5.04 -10.42 -10.98
CA VAL A 135 4.98 -9.12 -10.28
C VAL A 135 3.55 -8.60 -10.12
N GLU A 136 2.65 -8.97 -11.04
CA GLU A 136 1.24 -8.58 -10.94
C GLU A 136 0.44 -9.49 -10.00
N ASN A 137 0.89 -10.71 -9.69
CA ASN A 137 0.24 -11.61 -8.74
C ASN A 137 1.21 -12.02 -7.63
N PRO A 138 1.49 -11.13 -6.67
CA PRO A 138 2.44 -11.40 -5.58
C PRO A 138 1.98 -12.51 -4.62
N LEU A 139 0.70 -12.90 -4.66
CA LEU A 139 0.14 -14.06 -3.95
C LEU A 139 0.32 -15.38 -4.71
N GLY A 140 0.49 -15.34 -6.04
CA GLY A 140 0.79 -16.49 -6.90
C GLY A 140 2.14 -17.17 -6.63
N ALA A 141 2.88 -16.66 -5.64
CA ALA A 141 3.97 -17.32 -4.95
C ALA A 141 3.56 -18.63 -4.29
N LEU A 142 2.36 -18.65 -3.73
CA LEU A 142 1.78 -19.79 -3.04
C LEU A 142 1.02 -20.61 -4.08
N THR A 143 1.26 -21.92 -4.13
CA THR A 143 0.54 -22.82 -5.03
C THR A 143 -0.97 -22.81 -4.70
N PRO A 144 -1.86 -23.23 -5.62
CA PRO A 144 -3.31 -23.11 -5.43
C PRO A 144 -3.84 -23.76 -4.13
N LYS A 145 -3.32 -24.95 -3.78
CA LYS A 145 -3.71 -25.70 -2.58
C LYS A 145 -3.39 -24.98 -1.25
N PRO A 146 -2.19 -24.42 -1.05
CA PRO A 146 -1.89 -23.65 0.16
C PRO A 146 -2.60 -22.29 0.23
N LEU A 147 -2.90 -21.64 -0.90
CA LEU A 147 -3.64 -20.37 -0.88
C LEU A 147 -5.07 -20.56 -0.33
N GLU A 148 -5.74 -21.66 -0.70
CA GLU A 148 -7.07 -22.03 -0.15
C GLU A 148 -7.05 -22.29 1.37
N LYS A 149 -5.94 -22.80 1.91
CA LYS A 149 -5.77 -22.99 3.37
C LYS A 149 -5.52 -21.69 4.13
N CYS A 150 -4.97 -20.66 3.50
CA CYS A 150 -4.76 -19.35 4.13
C CYS A 150 -6.03 -18.48 4.15
N LEU A 151 -7.01 -18.79 3.29
CA LEU A 151 -8.23 -18.00 3.10
C LEU A 151 -9.44 -18.55 3.89
N ASN A 152 -9.30 -19.72 4.52
CA ASN A 152 -10.25 -20.33 5.47
C ASN A 152 -9.70 -20.25 6.89
#